data_AF-A0A950UUY3-F1
#
_entry.id   AF-A0A950UUY3-F1
#
_cell.length_a   1.000
_cell.length_b   1.000
_cell.length_c   1.000
_cell.angle_alpha   90.00
_cell.angle_beta   90.00
_cell.angle_gamma   90.00
#
_symmetry.space_group_name_H-M   'P 1'
#
loop_
_entity.id
_entity.type
_entity.pdbx_description
1 polymer ?
#
loop_
_entity_poly.entity_id
_entity_poly.type
_entity_poly.pdbx_seq_one_letter_code
_entity_poly.pdbx_strand_id
1 'polypeptide(L)'
;MFRFSELLLAGWAPFVAVAASGFTLGFFAWYAVVVPSHHAMLAETGLLLMTIGGTAAVTAAWLGYASYFSVRARIAPVRALQYDAATWPPLLLLWFSFLLPPELTHGARLFLVAVLLCCVGKVLIAARFNQTVREVLIDFAATRVAIIVIAELAAVIIGQRAGSHVQESSHALLAVWGRWDAVHYLNIATAGYQGTDMAFFPLYPLLIRMVGALAANHLVAGLLISSASLFFGLLYLYKLLEHEYDRAVARRAIFYVSIFPTAVYFTAVYTESLFFMLTVASFYYMRARLWWVAGILGFFAALTRIEGVLLIVPFAMECFATQRGQRRNYSEYAAAFLIPAGLAVYMAYLWVLRADPLYFSHVQIHWNRHFAPPWVSLINAFGKIAHTSSAQI
;
A
#
# COMPACT_ATOMS: atom_id res chain seq x y z
N MET A 1 6.84 13.62 -25.79
CA MET A 1 7.92 14.45 -25.23
C MET A 1 7.50 15.90 -25.40
N PHE A 2 7.40 16.64 -24.30
CA PHE A 2 6.93 18.04 -24.31
C PHE A 2 7.82 18.91 -25.20
N ARG A 3 7.22 19.82 -25.95
CA ARG A 3 7.98 20.86 -26.67
C ARG A 3 8.35 21.97 -25.70
N PHE A 4 9.53 22.57 -25.84
CA PHE A 4 9.96 23.71 -25.01
C PHE A 4 8.94 24.86 -25.00
N SER A 5 8.21 25.03 -26.11
CA SER A 5 7.10 25.97 -26.24
C SER A 5 5.94 25.71 -25.26
N GLU A 6 5.62 24.46 -24.93
CA GLU A 6 4.54 24.12 -23.99
C GLU A 6 4.92 24.45 -22.54
N LEU A 7 6.22 24.39 -22.23
CA LEU A 7 6.77 24.75 -20.92
C LEU A 7 6.73 26.27 -20.70
N LEU A 8 7.06 27.05 -21.73
CA LEU A 8 6.91 28.50 -21.72
C LEU A 8 5.44 28.92 -21.57
N LEU A 9 4.51 28.21 -22.23
CA LEU A 9 3.07 28.46 -22.15
C LEU A 9 2.46 28.08 -20.79
N ALA A 10 3.05 27.14 -20.05
CA ALA A 10 2.61 26.82 -18.69
C ALA A 10 2.84 27.98 -17.71
N GLY A 11 3.81 28.85 -18.01
CA GLY A 11 4.19 30.01 -17.21
C GLY A 11 5.36 29.73 -16.28
N TRP A 12 6.02 30.80 -15.82
CA TRP A 12 7.20 30.72 -14.97
C TRP A 12 6.90 30.21 -13.56
N ALA A 13 5.74 30.53 -12.99
CA ALA A 13 5.41 30.13 -11.62
C ALA A 13 5.39 28.60 -11.41
N PRO A 14 4.73 27.78 -12.26
CA PRO A 14 4.82 26.31 -12.20
C PRO A 14 6.27 25.80 -12.27
N PHE A 15 7.07 26.35 -13.19
CA PHE A 15 8.45 25.93 -13.36
C PHE A 15 9.29 26.25 -12.12
N VAL A 16 9.20 27.47 -11.58
CA VAL A 16 9.93 27.89 -10.39
C VAL A 16 9.54 27.04 -9.17
N ALA A 17 8.25 26.75 -9.00
CA ALA A 17 7.77 25.90 -7.90
C ALA A 17 8.38 24.48 -7.95
N VAL A 18 8.38 23.86 -9.14
CA VAL A 18 8.95 22.52 -9.36
C VAL A 18 10.48 22.54 -9.21
N ALA A 19 11.14 23.54 -9.79
CA ALA A 19 12.59 23.70 -9.70
C ALA A 19 13.05 23.91 -8.25
N ALA A 20 12.38 24.78 -7.49
CA ALA A 20 12.67 24.98 -6.07
C ALA A 20 12.46 23.71 -5.24
N SER A 21 11.43 22.93 -5.55
CA SER A 21 11.18 21.64 -4.90
C SER A 21 12.28 20.61 -5.22
N GLY A 22 12.76 20.60 -6.46
CA GLY A 22 13.88 19.76 -6.89
C GLY A 22 15.22 20.18 -6.28
N PHE A 23 15.49 21.48 -6.20
CA PHE A 23 16.65 22.00 -5.48
C PHE A 23 16.62 21.57 -4.01
N THR A 24 15.45 21.67 -3.37
CA THR A 24 15.25 21.26 -1.98
C THR A 24 15.54 19.77 -1.79
N LEU A 25 14.97 18.90 -2.63
CA LEU A 25 15.26 17.47 -2.55
C LEU A 25 16.74 17.16 -2.75
N GLY A 26 17.39 17.83 -3.70
CA GLY A 26 18.83 17.69 -3.94
C GLY A 26 19.68 18.12 -2.74
N PHE A 27 19.34 19.24 -2.11
CA PHE A 27 20.01 19.73 -0.91
C PHE A 27 19.86 18.74 0.26
N PHE A 28 18.65 18.25 0.53
CA PHE A 28 18.42 17.32 1.65
C PHE A 28 18.99 15.93 1.39
N ALA A 29 19.07 15.47 0.13
CA ALA A 29 19.79 14.25 -0.22
C ALA A 29 21.29 14.39 0.05
N TRP A 30 21.88 15.52 -0.33
CA TRP A 30 23.27 15.83 -0.01
C TRP A 30 23.52 15.88 1.49
N TYR A 31 22.65 16.58 2.23
CA TYR A 31 22.73 16.70 3.68
C TYR A 31 22.67 15.32 4.36
N ALA A 32 21.81 14.42 3.90
CA ALA A 32 21.63 13.11 4.51
C ALA A 32 22.74 12.10 4.14
N VAL A 33 23.31 12.16 2.93
CA VAL A 33 24.24 11.14 2.42
C VAL A 33 25.69 11.58 2.48
N VAL A 34 25.98 12.83 2.11
CA VAL A 34 27.36 13.31 1.89
C VAL A 34 27.94 13.92 3.15
N VAL A 35 27.18 14.71 3.90
CA VAL A 35 27.66 15.37 5.14
C VAL A 35 28.18 14.36 6.18
N PRO A 36 27.51 13.20 6.42
CA PRO A 36 28.03 12.19 7.35
C PRO A 36 29.35 11.53 6.93
N SER A 37 29.78 11.68 5.67
CA SER A 37 31.03 11.05 5.19
C SER A 37 32.29 11.83 5.57
N HIS A 38 32.18 13.03 6.13
CA HIS A 38 33.29 13.89 6.57
C HIS A 38 34.40 14.18 5.53
N HIS A 39 34.15 13.97 4.23
CA HIS A 39 35.10 14.25 3.15
C HIS A 39 34.89 15.63 2.53
N ALA A 40 35.81 16.58 2.74
CA ALA A 40 35.66 17.99 2.34
C ALA A 40 35.42 18.21 0.83
N MET A 41 36.18 17.53 -0.04
CA MET A 41 36.01 17.65 -1.50
C MET A 41 34.65 17.10 -1.97
N LEU A 42 34.20 15.99 -1.37
CA LEU A 42 32.89 15.40 -1.65
C LEU A 42 31.75 16.29 -1.14
N ALA A 43 31.96 17.01 -0.04
CA ALA A 43 30.96 17.93 0.50
C ALA A 43 30.67 19.09 -0.48
N GLU A 44 31.69 19.76 -1.01
CA GLU A 44 31.50 20.90 -1.93
C GLU A 44 31.00 20.47 -3.31
N THR A 45 31.66 19.48 -3.92
CA THR A 45 31.27 18.98 -5.25
C THR A 45 29.92 18.26 -5.21
N GLY A 46 29.64 17.53 -4.12
CA GLY A 46 28.39 16.83 -3.91
C GLY A 46 27.19 17.76 -3.75
N LEU A 47 27.37 18.93 -3.14
CA LEU A 47 26.27 19.89 -2.97
C LEU A 47 25.76 20.39 -4.33
N LEU A 48 26.68 20.82 -5.20
CA LEU A 48 26.34 21.29 -6.54
C LEU A 48 25.74 20.16 -7.38
N LEU A 49 26.36 18.98 -7.39
CA LEU A 49 25.89 17.84 -8.18
C LEU A 49 24.50 17.36 -7.74
N MET A 50 24.24 17.26 -6.44
CA MET A 50 22.94 16.79 -5.94
C MET A 50 21.84 17.84 -6.06
N THR A 51 22.13 19.13 -5.89
CA THR A 51 21.12 20.19 -6.10
C THR A 51 20.73 20.34 -7.57
N ILE A 52 21.70 20.32 -8.48
CA ILE A 52 21.45 20.31 -9.94
C ILE A 52 20.74 19.01 -10.33
N GLY A 53 21.25 17.86 -9.87
CA GLY A 53 20.67 16.54 -10.15
C GLY A 53 19.23 16.40 -9.63
N GLY A 54 18.96 16.87 -8.41
CA GLY A 54 17.62 16.89 -7.82
C GLY A 54 16.64 17.77 -8.60
N THR A 55 17.09 18.97 -9.00
CA THR A 55 16.31 19.88 -9.85
C THR A 55 15.98 19.25 -11.20
N ALA A 56 16.98 18.64 -11.86
CA ALA A 56 16.80 17.95 -13.13
C ALA A 56 15.87 16.74 -13.00
N ALA A 57 16.05 15.91 -11.98
CA ALA A 57 15.26 14.70 -11.74
C ALA A 57 13.78 15.04 -11.46
N VAL A 58 13.51 16.02 -10.60
CA VAL A 58 12.15 16.46 -10.28
C VAL A 58 11.48 17.11 -11.49
N THR A 59 12.21 17.93 -12.24
CA THR A 59 11.68 18.51 -13.49
C THR A 59 11.35 17.41 -14.50
N ALA A 60 12.23 16.42 -14.68
CA ALA A 60 11.97 15.28 -15.57
C ALA A 60 10.75 14.45 -15.10
N ALA A 61 10.62 14.22 -13.80
CA ALA A 61 9.48 13.52 -13.22
C ALA A 61 8.16 14.29 -13.41
N TRP A 62 8.18 15.61 -13.21
CA TRP A 62 7.04 16.50 -13.48
C TRP A 62 6.61 16.44 -14.95
N LEU A 63 7.56 16.56 -15.89
CA LEU A 63 7.27 16.47 -17.32
C LEU A 63 6.80 15.06 -17.73
N GLY A 64 7.38 14.01 -17.18
CA GLY A 64 6.96 12.63 -17.44
C GLY A 64 5.54 12.38 -16.95
N TYR A 65 5.25 12.76 -15.70
CA TYR A 65 3.93 12.57 -15.10
C TYR A 65 2.87 13.45 -15.77
N ALA A 66 3.14 14.72 -16.05
CA ALA A 66 2.19 15.61 -16.73
C ALA A 66 1.85 15.11 -18.15
N SER A 67 2.83 14.52 -18.86
CA SER A 67 2.60 13.89 -20.16
C SER A 67 1.62 12.73 -20.01
N TYR A 68 1.91 11.81 -19.10
CA TYR A 68 1.04 10.67 -18.78
C TYR A 68 -0.37 11.13 -18.36
N PHE A 69 -0.45 12.10 -17.46
CA PHE A 69 -1.69 12.60 -16.89
C PHE A 69 -2.55 13.30 -17.95
N SER A 70 -1.96 14.11 -18.83
CA SER A 70 -2.68 14.79 -19.91
C SER A 70 -3.43 13.82 -20.82
N VAL A 71 -2.79 12.71 -21.19
CA VAL A 71 -3.37 11.65 -22.03
C VAL A 71 -4.49 10.92 -21.29
N ARG A 72 -4.24 10.55 -20.03
CA ARG A 72 -5.21 9.78 -19.22
C ARG A 72 -6.44 10.59 -18.81
N ALA A 73 -6.24 11.86 -18.46
CA ALA A 73 -7.29 12.78 -18.05
C ALA A 73 -7.95 13.51 -19.24
N ARG A 74 -7.44 13.34 -20.46
CA ARG A 74 -7.91 14.02 -21.69
C ARG A 74 -7.94 15.55 -21.54
N ILE A 75 -6.89 16.12 -20.96
CA ILE A 75 -6.73 17.57 -20.78
C ILE A 75 -5.53 18.10 -21.59
N ALA A 76 -5.56 19.40 -21.90
CA ALA A 76 -4.45 20.05 -22.60
C ALA A 76 -3.12 19.87 -21.83
N PRO A 77 -2.00 19.55 -22.50
CA PRO A 77 -0.71 19.32 -21.84
C PRO A 77 -0.25 20.49 -20.96
N VAL A 78 -0.48 21.73 -21.40
CA VAL A 78 -0.18 22.95 -20.64
C VAL A 78 -0.96 23.00 -19.31
N ARG A 79 -2.24 22.61 -19.29
CA ARG A 79 -3.02 22.55 -18.05
C ARG A 79 -2.51 21.44 -17.14
N ALA A 80 -2.14 20.27 -17.69
CA ALA A 80 -1.59 19.19 -16.89
C ALA A 80 -0.31 19.63 -16.16
N LEU A 81 0.56 20.38 -16.82
CA LEU A 81 1.76 20.98 -16.22
C LEU A 81 1.40 21.94 -15.08
N GLN A 82 0.49 22.88 -15.32
CA GLN A 82 0.08 23.89 -14.34
C GLN A 82 -0.52 23.27 -13.08
N TYR A 83 -1.44 22.30 -13.24
CA TYR A 83 -2.05 21.63 -12.10
C TYR A 83 -1.05 20.73 -11.37
N ASP A 84 -0.28 19.89 -12.07
CA ASP A 84 0.66 19.00 -11.39
C ASP A 84 1.75 19.76 -10.64
N ALA A 85 2.18 20.92 -11.14
CA ALA A 85 3.17 21.76 -10.47
C ALA A 85 2.75 22.13 -9.03
N ALA A 86 1.46 22.30 -8.76
CA ALA A 86 0.96 22.60 -7.41
C ALA A 86 1.15 21.45 -6.40
N THR A 87 1.51 20.25 -6.86
CA THR A 87 1.73 19.07 -5.99
C THR A 87 3.16 18.96 -5.45
N TRP A 88 4.11 19.74 -5.98
CA TRP A 88 5.53 19.69 -5.61
C TRP A 88 5.94 20.58 -4.42
N PRO A 89 5.37 21.79 -4.23
CA PRO A 89 5.72 22.69 -3.13
C PRO A 89 5.72 22.11 -1.71
N PRO A 90 4.94 21.07 -1.35
CA PRO A 90 5.06 20.48 -0.02
C PRO A 90 6.48 20.00 0.34
N LEU A 91 7.34 19.71 -0.65
CA LEU A 91 8.75 19.39 -0.40
C LEU A 91 9.56 20.55 0.18
N LEU A 92 9.12 21.79 -0.03
CA LEU A 92 9.73 22.98 0.58
C LEU A 92 9.56 22.98 2.12
N LEU A 93 8.61 22.20 2.66
CA LEU A 93 8.46 22.03 4.10
C LEU A 93 9.73 21.51 4.76
N LEU A 94 10.58 20.79 4.02
CA LEU A 94 11.85 20.29 4.54
C LEU A 94 12.73 21.40 5.11
N TRP A 95 12.73 22.62 4.55
CA TRP A 95 13.51 23.74 5.08
C TRP A 95 13.10 24.16 6.50
N PHE A 96 11.87 23.87 6.90
CA PHE A 96 11.44 24.09 8.28
C PHE A 96 12.10 23.13 9.26
N SER A 97 12.85 22.11 8.80
CA SER A 97 13.67 21.28 9.68
C SER A 97 14.67 22.09 10.50
N PHE A 98 15.12 23.23 9.99
CA PHE A 98 16.05 24.15 10.66
C PHE A 98 15.36 25.08 11.66
N LEU A 99 14.03 25.19 11.61
CA LEU A 99 13.24 26.13 12.41
C LEU A 99 12.37 25.44 13.46
N LEU A 100 11.89 24.23 13.15
CA LEU A 100 10.98 23.49 14.00
C LEU A 100 11.72 22.73 15.12
N PRO A 101 11.06 22.51 16.27
CA PRO A 101 11.59 21.68 17.35
C PRO A 101 12.03 20.30 16.84
N PRO A 102 13.10 19.72 17.41
CA PRO A 102 13.61 18.40 17.03
C PRO A 102 12.54 17.30 17.05
N GLU A 103 11.53 17.39 17.91
CA GLU A 103 10.44 16.42 18.02
C GLU A 103 9.61 16.25 16.73
N LEU A 104 9.44 17.34 15.97
CA LEU A 104 8.69 17.37 14.71
C LEU A 104 9.59 17.03 13.51
N THR A 105 10.90 17.17 13.67
CA THR A 105 11.89 17.03 12.60
C THR A 105 12.75 15.77 12.75
N HIS A 106 12.56 15.02 13.84
CA HIS A 106 13.32 13.79 14.11
C HIS A 106 13.04 12.69 13.08
N GLY A 107 14.11 12.02 12.65
CA GLY A 107 14.03 11.00 11.60
C GLY A 107 13.59 11.57 10.24
N ALA A 108 13.00 10.73 9.39
CA ALA A 108 12.46 11.15 8.09
C ALA A 108 10.97 11.55 8.16
N ARG A 109 10.46 11.97 9.33
CA ARG A 109 9.04 12.31 9.54
C ARG A 109 8.57 13.48 8.69
N LEU A 110 9.29 14.61 8.72
CA LEU A 110 8.93 15.79 7.93
C LEU A 110 8.97 15.50 6.42
N PHE A 111 9.95 14.68 6.01
CA PHE A 111 10.04 14.17 4.64
C PHE A 111 8.82 13.32 4.27
N LEU A 112 8.42 12.39 5.13
CA LEU A 112 7.24 11.57 4.90
C LEU A 112 5.96 12.41 4.85
N VAL A 113 5.79 13.41 5.71
CA VAL A 113 4.67 14.35 5.66
C VAL A 113 4.66 15.11 4.32
N ALA A 114 5.80 15.64 3.90
CA ALA A 114 5.92 16.33 2.61
C ALA A 114 5.54 15.43 1.43
N VAL A 115 6.06 14.20 1.40
CA VAL A 115 5.72 13.21 0.36
C VAL A 115 4.23 12.84 0.39
N LEU A 116 3.64 12.64 1.57
CA LEU A 116 2.21 12.36 1.70
C LEU A 116 1.36 13.52 1.18
N LEU A 117 1.73 14.77 1.48
CA LEU A 117 1.04 15.95 0.95
C LEU A 117 1.16 16.03 -0.58
N CYS A 118 2.32 15.70 -1.16
CA CYS A 118 2.48 15.58 -2.61
C CYS A 118 1.54 14.51 -3.18
N CYS A 119 1.50 13.32 -2.58
CA CYS A 119 0.62 12.22 -3.01
C CYS A 119 -0.86 12.59 -2.92
N VAL A 120 -1.30 13.17 -1.80
CA VAL A 120 -2.68 13.65 -1.61
C VAL A 120 -3.02 14.71 -2.65
N GLY A 121 -2.12 15.67 -2.89
CA GLY A 121 -2.27 16.67 -3.95
C GLY A 121 -2.48 16.03 -5.32
N LYS A 122 -1.66 15.03 -5.68
CA LYS A 122 -1.82 14.29 -6.95
C LYS A 122 -3.16 13.57 -7.05
N VAL A 123 -3.61 12.92 -5.97
CA VAL A 123 -4.91 12.23 -5.94
C VAL A 123 -6.07 13.22 -6.06
N LEU A 124 -6.02 14.36 -5.37
CA LEU A 124 -7.05 15.40 -5.46
C LEU A 124 -7.17 15.99 -6.87
N ILE A 125 -6.03 16.26 -7.51
CA ILE A 125 -6.00 16.73 -8.89
C ILE A 125 -6.51 15.64 -9.83
N ALA A 126 -6.11 14.39 -9.64
CA ALA A 126 -6.62 13.28 -10.42
C ALA A 126 -8.15 13.13 -10.25
N ALA A 127 -8.69 13.26 -9.03
CA ALA A 127 -10.12 13.26 -8.77
C ALA A 127 -10.87 14.43 -9.43
N ARG A 128 -10.23 15.60 -9.59
CA ARG A 128 -10.83 16.73 -10.30
C ARG A 128 -11.11 16.40 -11.76
N PHE A 129 -10.19 15.70 -12.44
CA PHE A 129 -10.27 15.45 -13.88
C PHE A 129 -10.72 14.03 -14.25
N ASN A 130 -10.62 13.06 -13.35
CA ASN A 130 -11.00 11.68 -13.57
C ASN A 130 -12.14 11.28 -12.64
N GLN A 131 -13.32 11.06 -13.24
CA GLN A 131 -14.53 10.68 -12.52
C GLN A 131 -14.35 9.41 -11.69
N THR A 132 -13.65 8.40 -12.20
CA THR A 132 -13.43 7.14 -11.46
C THR A 132 -12.63 7.40 -10.19
N VAL A 133 -11.57 8.21 -10.27
CA VAL A 133 -10.75 8.56 -9.10
C VAL A 133 -11.58 9.34 -8.10
N ARG A 134 -12.44 10.24 -8.57
CA ARG A 134 -13.35 11.01 -7.72
C ARG A 134 -14.33 10.14 -6.95
N GLU A 135 -15.01 9.22 -7.64
CA GLU A 135 -15.99 8.32 -7.03
C GLU A 135 -15.33 7.41 -6.00
N VAL A 136 -14.19 6.79 -6.34
CA VAL A 136 -13.44 5.95 -5.39
C VAL A 136 -12.94 6.77 -4.20
N LEU A 137 -12.44 7.99 -4.42
CA LEU A 137 -11.97 8.85 -3.33
C LEU A 137 -13.08 9.23 -2.37
N ILE A 138 -14.27 9.58 -2.88
CA ILE A 138 -15.43 9.93 -2.06
C ILE A 138 -15.86 8.72 -1.22
N ASP A 139 -16.04 7.56 -1.84
CA ASP A 139 -16.50 6.35 -1.14
C ASP A 139 -15.44 5.86 -0.14
N PHE A 140 -14.15 5.92 -0.50
CA PHE A 140 -13.04 5.63 0.41
C PHE A 140 -13.05 6.57 1.61
N ALA A 141 -13.03 7.89 1.40
CA ALA A 141 -12.96 8.86 2.48
C ALA A 141 -14.17 8.77 3.42
N ALA A 142 -15.38 8.70 2.86
CA ALA A 142 -16.61 8.60 3.65
C ALA A 142 -16.63 7.34 4.52
N THR A 143 -16.29 6.18 3.95
CA THR A 143 -16.31 4.91 4.69
C THR A 143 -15.16 4.80 5.69
N ARG A 144 -13.97 5.33 5.37
CA ARG A 144 -12.83 5.31 6.30
C ARG A 144 -13.08 6.20 7.51
N VAL A 145 -13.63 7.40 7.31
CA VAL A 145 -14.01 8.29 8.43
C VAL A 145 -15.04 7.59 9.33
N ALA A 146 -16.08 7.00 8.74
CA ALA A 146 -17.10 6.28 9.51
C ALA A 146 -16.51 5.10 10.31
N ILE A 147 -15.67 4.27 9.69
CA ILE A 147 -15.04 3.13 10.36
C ILE A 147 -14.09 3.57 11.47
N ILE A 148 -13.32 4.64 11.27
CA ILE A 148 -12.45 5.17 12.31
C ILE A 148 -13.29 5.62 13.51
N VAL A 149 -14.34 6.40 13.29
CA VAL A 149 -15.24 6.85 14.35
C VAL A 149 -15.85 5.66 15.10
N ILE A 150 -16.36 4.65 14.37
CA ILE A 150 -16.96 3.45 14.97
C ILE A 150 -15.93 2.67 15.80
N ALA A 151 -14.72 2.47 15.28
CA ALA A 151 -13.67 1.72 15.96
C ALA A 151 -13.21 2.41 17.25
N GLU A 152 -13.09 3.74 17.23
CA GLU A 152 -12.72 4.53 18.41
C GLU A 152 -13.85 4.53 19.46
N LEU A 153 -15.11 4.74 19.04
CA LEU A 153 -16.25 4.64 19.95
C LEU A 153 -16.35 3.24 20.57
N ALA A 154 -16.17 2.19 19.78
CA ALA A 154 -16.17 0.81 20.27
C ALA A 154 -15.04 0.58 21.28
N ALA A 155 -13.85 1.12 21.03
CA ALA A 155 -12.71 1.00 21.93
C ALA A 155 -12.94 1.72 23.28
N VAL A 156 -13.68 2.83 23.28
CA VAL A 156 -14.05 3.58 24.50
C VAL A 156 -15.19 2.90 25.25
N ILE A 157 -16.24 2.46 24.56
CA ILE A 157 -17.48 1.94 25.17
C ILE A 157 -17.32 0.52 25.71
N ILE A 158 -16.75 -0.39 24.92
CA ILE A 158 -16.63 -1.81 25.30
C ILE A 158 -15.51 -1.99 26.34
N GLY A 159 -14.61 -1.03 26.44
CA GLY A 159 -13.43 -1.11 27.27
C GLY A 159 -12.42 -2.13 26.74
N GLN A 160 -11.18 -1.97 27.15
CA GLN A 160 -10.11 -2.91 26.83
C GLN A 160 -10.03 -3.93 27.96
N ARG A 161 -10.01 -5.23 27.65
CA ARG A 161 -9.72 -6.24 28.67
C ARG A 161 -8.33 -5.98 29.24
N ALA A 162 -8.26 -5.64 30.53
CA ALA A 162 -7.00 -5.42 31.22
C ALA A 162 -6.14 -6.70 31.19
N GLY A 163 -4.85 -6.55 30.86
CA GLY A 163 -3.83 -7.58 31.13
C GLY A 163 -3.43 -8.56 30.01
N SER A 164 -3.69 -8.30 28.71
CA SER A 164 -3.24 -9.24 27.66
C SER A 164 -2.81 -8.65 26.31
N HIS A 165 -2.73 -7.33 26.17
CA HIS A 165 -2.34 -6.71 24.90
C HIS A 165 -1.25 -5.66 25.12
N VAL A 166 -0.12 -5.85 24.43
CA VAL A 166 0.93 -4.83 24.32
C VAL A 166 0.31 -3.66 23.57
N GLN A 167 0.31 -2.48 24.19
CA GLN A 167 -0.22 -1.28 23.58
C GLN A 167 0.89 -0.62 22.76
N GLU A 168 0.86 -0.81 21.44
CA GLU A 168 1.85 -0.27 20.49
C GLU A 168 1.88 1.27 20.44
N SER A 169 0.86 1.94 20.98
CA SER A 169 0.82 3.40 21.07
C SER A 169 0.08 3.88 22.31
N SER A 170 0.64 4.90 22.97
CA SER A 170 -0.02 5.64 24.04
C SER A 170 -1.16 6.54 23.53
N HIS A 171 -1.22 6.84 22.23
CA HIS A 171 -2.31 7.63 21.65
C HIS A 171 -3.54 6.76 21.42
N ALA A 172 -4.67 7.14 22.03
CA ALA A 172 -5.92 6.36 21.96
C ALA A 172 -6.34 6.04 20.52
N LEU A 173 -6.26 7.04 19.63
CA LEU A 173 -6.62 6.95 18.21
C LEU A 173 -5.74 6.01 17.37
N LEU A 174 -4.53 5.70 17.84
CA LEU A 174 -3.60 4.80 17.15
C LEU A 174 -3.58 3.41 17.79
N ALA A 175 -3.84 3.35 19.10
CA ALA A 175 -3.81 2.13 19.90
C ALA A 175 -4.83 1.08 19.45
N VAL A 176 -5.94 1.49 18.83
CA VAL A 176 -6.98 0.56 18.32
C VAL A 176 -6.46 -0.29 17.16
N TRP A 177 -5.56 0.26 16.35
CA TRP A 177 -5.18 -0.33 15.07
C TRP A 177 -3.92 -1.21 15.10
N GLY A 178 -3.19 -1.20 16.23
CA GLY A 178 -2.01 -2.02 16.49
C GLY A 178 -2.30 -3.29 17.30
N ARG A 179 -3.53 -3.83 17.23
CA ARG A 179 -3.99 -4.94 18.09
C ARG A 179 -4.02 -6.30 17.40
N TRP A 180 -4.06 -7.35 18.22
CA TRP A 180 -4.17 -8.75 17.78
C TRP A 180 -3.02 -9.10 16.83
N ASP A 181 -3.31 -9.60 15.63
CA ASP A 181 -2.31 -10.01 14.65
C ASP A 181 -1.38 -8.87 14.19
N ALA A 182 -1.75 -7.60 14.39
CA ALA A 182 -0.91 -6.44 14.10
C ALA A 182 0.42 -6.50 14.87
N VAL A 183 0.40 -7.03 16.10
CA VAL A 183 1.59 -7.17 16.94
C VAL A 183 2.63 -8.06 16.27
N HIS A 184 2.20 -9.17 15.65
CA HIS A 184 3.12 -10.06 14.91
C HIS A 184 3.74 -9.34 13.71
N TYR A 185 2.95 -8.60 12.92
CA TYR A 185 3.48 -7.86 11.77
C TYR A 185 4.48 -6.76 12.19
N LEU A 186 4.22 -6.07 13.31
CA LEU A 186 5.11 -5.04 13.86
C LEU A 186 6.39 -5.64 14.47
N ASN A 187 6.28 -6.77 15.17
CA ASN A 187 7.43 -7.50 15.70
C ASN A 187 8.35 -7.99 14.59
N ILE A 188 7.80 -8.58 13.52
CA ILE A 188 8.60 -9.00 12.36
C ILE A 188 9.28 -7.79 11.70
N ALA A 189 8.58 -6.67 11.57
CA ALA A 189 9.15 -5.47 10.96
C ALA A 189 10.32 -4.87 11.77
N THR A 190 10.25 -4.95 13.10
CA THR A 190 11.24 -4.37 14.02
C THR A 190 12.39 -5.33 14.33
N ALA A 191 12.08 -6.56 14.72
CA ALA A 191 13.03 -7.53 15.26
C ALA A 191 13.28 -8.75 14.35
N GLY A 192 12.54 -8.86 13.24
CA GLY A 192 12.57 -10.03 12.36
C GLY A 192 11.75 -11.21 12.90
N TYR A 193 11.82 -12.35 12.22
CA TYR A 193 11.02 -13.53 12.55
C TYR A 193 11.48 -14.20 13.86
N GLN A 194 10.55 -14.34 14.82
CA GLN A 194 10.79 -15.06 16.08
C GLN A 194 9.62 -15.97 16.45
N GLY A 195 9.89 -17.07 17.16
CA GLY A 195 8.84 -17.92 17.74
C GLY A 195 7.75 -18.36 16.75
N THR A 196 6.52 -17.89 16.98
CA THR A 196 5.33 -18.20 16.19
C THR A 196 5.08 -17.24 15.02
N ASP A 197 5.86 -16.17 14.89
CA ASP A 197 5.69 -15.14 13.85
C ASP A 197 5.82 -15.70 12.43
N MET A 198 6.46 -16.86 12.27
CA MET A 198 6.64 -17.53 10.98
C MET A 198 5.33 -18.08 10.39
N ALA A 199 4.19 -17.97 11.10
CA ALA A 199 2.87 -18.11 10.50
C ALA A 199 2.51 -16.97 9.55
N PHE A 200 3.14 -15.80 9.73
CA PHE A 200 2.80 -14.56 9.03
C PHE A 200 3.76 -14.33 7.86
N PHE A 201 3.19 -14.13 6.68
CA PHE A 201 3.92 -14.06 5.42
C PHE A 201 4.67 -12.71 5.27
N PRO A 202 5.77 -12.69 4.49
CA PRO A 202 6.82 -11.68 4.66
C PRO A 202 6.54 -10.32 4.01
N LEU A 203 5.68 -10.23 2.99
CA LEU A 203 5.60 -9.00 2.18
C LEU A 203 5.14 -7.79 3.01
N TYR A 204 4.11 -7.98 3.83
CA TYR A 204 3.53 -6.87 4.60
C TYR A 204 4.48 -6.35 5.70
N PRO A 205 5.06 -7.19 6.58
CA PRO A 205 6.12 -6.75 7.50
C PRO A 205 7.33 -6.13 6.83
N LEU A 206 7.76 -6.65 5.68
CA LEU A 206 8.89 -6.09 4.94
C LEU A 206 8.58 -4.67 4.45
N LEU A 207 7.38 -4.44 3.91
CA LEU A 207 6.92 -3.09 3.54
C LEU A 207 6.84 -2.18 4.76
N ILE A 208 6.32 -2.67 5.89
CA ILE A 208 6.29 -1.92 7.16
C ILE A 208 7.69 -1.54 7.60
N ARG A 209 8.68 -2.44 7.51
CA ARG A 209 10.07 -2.15 7.87
C ARG A 209 10.67 -1.07 6.97
N MET A 210 10.46 -1.18 5.66
CA MET A 210 11.00 -0.20 4.69
C MET A 210 10.37 1.19 4.88
N VAL A 211 9.04 1.27 5.02
CA VAL A 211 8.34 2.55 5.22
C VAL A 211 8.54 3.07 6.65
N GLY A 212 8.61 2.17 7.64
CA GLY A 212 8.84 2.46 9.05
C GLY A 212 10.20 3.07 9.31
N ALA A 213 11.24 2.67 8.56
CA ALA A 213 12.56 3.30 8.58
C ALA A 213 12.49 4.79 8.18
N LEU A 214 11.56 5.17 7.30
CA LEU A 214 11.34 6.57 6.92
C LEU A 214 10.42 7.29 7.93
N ALA A 215 9.35 6.63 8.39
CA ALA A 215 8.37 7.22 9.30
C ALA A 215 8.87 7.36 10.76
N ALA A 216 9.93 6.64 11.13
CA ALA A 216 10.33 6.39 12.51
C ALA A 216 9.17 5.84 13.38
N ASN A 217 8.18 5.20 12.75
CA ASN A 217 7.00 4.62 13.39
C ASN A 217 6.39 3.52 12.50
N HIS A 218 6.57 2.26 12.91
CA HIS A 218 6.11 1.08 12.17
C HIS A 218 4.57 0.96 12.16
N LEU A 219 3.90 1.42 13.23
CA LEU A 219 2.43 1.42 13.29
C LEU A 219 1.85 2.35 12.23
N VAL A 220 2.35 3.59 12.14
CA VAL A 220 1.92 4.55 11.10
C VAL A 220 2.24 4.03 9.71
N ALA A 221 3.42 3.42 9.51
CA ALA A 221 3.78 2.79 8.25
C ALA A 221 2.76 1.70 7.83
N GLY A 222 2.38 0.81 8.76
CA GLY A 222 1.35 -0.20 8.52
C GLY A 222 0.01 0.40 8.10
N LEU A 223 -0.47 1.42 8.81
CA LEU A 223 -1.73 2.11 8.49
C LEU A 223 -1.70 2.80 7.12
N LEU A 224 -0.58 3.42 6.77
CA LEU A 224 -0.39 4.05 5.46
C LEU A 224 -0.41 3.00 4.34
N ILE A 225 0.28 1.87 4.53
CA ILE A 225 0.30 0.77 3.56
C ILE A 225 -1.10 0.19 3.40
N SER A 226 -1.81 -0.09 4.50
CA SER A 226 -3.19 -0.61 4.46
C SER A 226 -4.15 0.36 3.76
N SER A 227 -4.08 1.64 4.10
CA SER A 227 -4.95 2.68 3.53
C SER A 227 -4.68 2.89 2.03
N ALA A 228 -3.41 3.00 1.64
CA ALA A 228 -3.02 3.14 0.25
C ALA A 228 -3.41 1.91 -0.57
N SER A 229 -3.17 0.71 -0.02
CA SER A 229 -3.53 -0.54 -0.70
C SER A 229 -5.03 -0.66 -0.88
N LEU A 230 -5.84 -0.31 0.13
CA LEU A 230 -7.30 -0.29 -0.02
C LEU A 230 -7.72 0.68 -1.13
N PHE A 231 -7.22 1.91 -1.13
CA PHE A 231 -7.57 2.90 -2.14
C PHE A 231 -7.27 2.41 -3.56
N PHE A 232 -6.06 1.87 -3.80
CA PHE A 232 -5.71 1.32 -5.11
C PHE A 232 -6.46 0.02 -5.43
N GLY A 233 -6.75 -0.82 -4.43
CA GLY A 233 -7.57 -2.02 -4.60
C GLY A 233 -8.99 -1.68 -5.06
N LEU A 234 -9.61 -0.65 -4.48
CA LEU A 234 -10.91 -0.15 -4.90
C LEU A 234 -10.85 0.47 -6.31
N LEU A 235 -9.78 1.17 -6.66
CA LEU A 235 -9.56 1.68 -8.03
C LEU A 235 -9.49 0.54 -9.06
N TYR A 236 -8.69 -0.50 -8.78
CA TYR A 236 -8.59 -1.66 -9.66
C TYR A 236 -9.90 -2.43 -9.73
N LEU A 237 -10.62 -2.58 -8.61
CA LEU A 237 -11.92 -3.25 -8.59
C LEU A 237 -12.94 -2.48 -9.43
N TYR A 238 -13.00 -1.16 -9.25
CA TYR A 238 -13.87 -0.31 -10.06
C TYR A 238 -13.56 -0.49 -11.54
N LYS A 239 -12.27 -0.43 -11.93
CA LYS A 239 -11.87 -0.54 -13.33
C LYS A 239 -12.10 -1.91 -13.93
N LEU A 240 -11.90 -2.97 -13.16
CA LEU A 240 -12.21 -4.34 -13.56
C LEU A 240 -13.72 -4.49 -13.82
N LEU A 241 -14.55 -4.00 -12.91
CA LEU A 241 -16.01 -4.08 -13.04
C LEU A 241 -16.56 -3.14 -14.10
N GLU A 242 -15.98 -1.96 -14.31
CA GLU A 242 -16.34 -1.06 -15.41
C GLU A 242 -16.05 -1.69 -16.78
N HIS A 243 -15.07 -2.60 -16.85
CA HIS A 243 -14.75 -3.32 -18.09
C HIS A 243 -15.72 -4.47 -18.37
N GLU A 244 -16.24 -5.13 -17.33
CA GLU A 244 -17.14 -6.29 -17.47
C GLU A 244 -18.63 -5.92 -17.41
N TYR A 245 -18.97 -4.84 -16.71
CA TYR A 245 -20.33 -4.37 -16.43
C TYR A 245 -20.45 -2.86 -16.66
N ASP A 246 -21.35 -2.19 -15.94
CA ASP A 246 -21.50 -0.74 -15.98
C ASP A 246 -20.86 -0.05 -14.76
N ARG A 247 -20.75 1.28 -14.84
CA ARG A 247 -20.23 2.11 -13.75
C ARG A 247 -21.07 2.03 -12.48
N ALA A 248 -22.37 1.83 -12.61
CA ALA A 248 -23.27 1.79 -11.47
C ALA A 248 -23.01 0.54 -10.62
N VAL A 249 -22.78 -0.61 -11.26
CA VAL A 249 -22.34 -1.86 -10.64
C VAL A 249 -20.96 -1.67 -10.01
N ALA A 250 -20.00 -1.10 -10.74
CA ALA A 250 -18.65 -0.85 -10.22
C ALA A 250 -18.68 0.00 -8.94
N ARG A 251 -19.46 1.09 -8.94
CA ARG A 251 -19.61 1.97 -7.78
C ARG A 251 -20.29 1.29 -6.59
N ARG A 252 -21.38 0.54 -6.82
CA ARG A 252 -22.04 -0.23 -5.75
C ARG A 252 -21.10 -1.27 -5.16
N ALA A 253 -20.32 -1.96 -5.98
CA ALA A 253 -19.39 -2.98 -5.51
C ALA A 253 -18.31 -2.41 -4.60
N ILE A 254 -17.63 -1.32 -4.99
CA ILE A 254 -16.61 -0.69 -4.13
C ILE A 254 -17.21 -0.17 -2.82
N PHE A 255 -18.45 0.34 -2.87
CA PHE A 255 -19.15 0.81 -1.69
C PHE A 255 -19.46 -0.35 -0.75
N TYR A 256 -20.04 -1.45 -1.24
CA TYR A 256 -20.36 -2.63 -0.43
C TYR A 256 -19.13 -3.29 0.18
N VAL A 257 -18.03 -3.40 -0.57
CA VAL A 257 -16.74 -3.87 -0.04
C VAL A 257 -16.26 -2.96 1.11
N SER A 258 -16.45 -1.65 0.96
CA SER A 258 -15.95 -0.66 1.93
C SER A 258 -16.79 -0.57 3.21
N ILE A 259 -18.07 -0.95 3.18
CA ILE A 259 -18.97 -0.91 4.34
C ILE A 259 -19.24 -2.28 4.97
N PHE A 260 -18.72 -3.35 4.37
CA PHE A 260 -18.92 -4.71 4.89
C PHE A 260 -18.45 -4.77 6.36
N PRO A 261 -19.12 -5.51 7.27
CA PRO A 261 -18.82 -5.45 8.71
C PRO A 261 -17.34 -5.71 9.05
N THR A 262 -16.65 -6.54 8.26
CA THR A 262 -15.22 -6.84 8.47
C THR A 262 -14.28 -5.87 7.75
N ALA A 263 -14.79 -4.80 7.13
CA ALA A 263 -13.99 -3.79 6.43
C ALA A 263 -13.09 -2.95 7.36
N VAL A 264 -13.23 -3.12 8.68
CA VAL A 264 -12.29 -2.61 9.68
C VAL A 264 -10.88 -3.18 9.48
N TYR A 265 -10.76 -4.43 9.03
CA TYR A 265 -9.46 -5.06 8.71
C TYR A 265 -8.78 -4.43 7.51
N PHE A 266 -9.50 -3.70 6.66
CA PHE A 266 -8.88 -2.92 5.59
C PHE A 266 -8.18 -1.63 6.09
N THR A 267 -8.47 -1.20 7.32
CA THR A 267 -7.81 -0.03 7.94
C THR A 267 -6.71 -0.45 8.92
N ALA A 268 -6.86 -1.58 9.61
CA ALA A 268 -5.89 -2.07 10.60
C ALA A 268 -4.52 -2.42 9.98
N VAL A 269 -3.50 -2.61 10.84
CA VAL A 269 -2.14 -3.02 10.42
C VAL A 269 -2.09 -4.50 10.04
N TYR A 270 -2.78 -4.82 8.94
CA TYR A 270 -3.24 -6.15 8.56
C TYR A 270 -2.99 -6.38 7.06
N THR A 271 -2.88 -7.64 6.62
CA THR A 271 -2.53 -7.99 5.23
C THR A 271 -3.68 -7.81 4.25
N GLU A 272 -4.91 -7.71 4.73
CA GLU A 272 -6.17 -7.77 4.00
C GLU A 272 -6.21 -6.75 2.86
N SER A 273 -5.85 -5.48 3.11
CA SER A 273 -5.86 -4.43 2.08
C SER A 273 -4.82 -4.66 0.99
N LEU A 274 -3.62 -5.08 1.38
CA LEU A 274 -2.53 -5.34 0.44
C LEU A 274 -2.85 -6.57 -0.41
N PHE A 275 -3.33 -7.64 0.21
CA PHE A 275 -3.75 -8.85 -0.48
C PHE A 275 -4.90 -8.58 -1.45
N PHE A 276 -5.91 -7.81 -1.02
CA PHE A 276 -7.03 -7.41 -1.86
C PHE A 276 -6.56 -6.61 -3.08
N MET A 277 -5.71 -5.60 -2.88
CA MET A 277 -5.15 -4.81 -3.97
C MET A 277 -4.41 -5.67 -4.99
N LEU A 278 -3.47 -6.50 -4.53
CA LEU A 278 -2.64 -7.34 -5.41
C LEU A 278 -3.48 -8.37 -6.16
N THR A 279 -4.46 -8.97 -5.50
CA THR A 279 -5.39 -9.92 -6.09
C THR A 279 -6.21 -9.28 -7.20
N VAL A 280 -6.91 -8.18 -6.90
CA VAL A 280 -7.77 -7.51 -7.87
C VAL A 280 -6.97 -6.91 -9.02
N ALA A 281 -5.80 -6.33 -8.74
CA ALA A 281 -4.89 -5.85 -9.77
C ALA A 281 -4.41 -7.01 -10.67
N SER A 282 -4.09 -8.17 -10.11
CA SER A 282 -3.72 -9.36 -10.87
C SER A 282 -4.85 -9.74 -11.84
N PHE A 283 -6.10 -9.85 -11.38
CA PHE A 283 -7.27 -10.08 -12.24
C PHE A 283 -7.43 -9.02 -13.32
N TYR A 284 -7.31 -7.74 -12.97
CA TYR A 284 -7.39 -6.63 -13.92
C TYR A 284 -6.37 -6.78 -15.07
N TYR A 285 -5.13 -7.14 -14.74
CA TYR A 285 -4.09 -7.34 -15.74
C TYR A 285 -4.19 -8.67 -16.50
N MET A 286 -4.78 -9.71 -15.90
CA MET A 286 -5.17 -10.93 -16.64
C MET A 286 -6.16 -10.57 -17.74
N ARG A 287 -7.22 -9.81 -17.42
CA ARG A 287 -8.21 -9.33 -18.40
C ARG A 287 -7.60 -8.43 -19.46
N ALA A 288 -6.64 -7.58 -19.07
CA ALA A 288 -5.90 -6.73 -19.99
C ALA A 288 -4.83 -7.49 -20.82
N ARG A 289 -4.69 -8.80 -20.64
CA ARG A 289 -3.68 -9.67 -21.30
C ARG A 289 -2.22 -9.26 -21.04
N LEU A 290 -1.97 -8.55 -19.94
CA LEU A 290 -0.63 -8.23 -19.48
C LEU A 290 -0.15 -9.32 -18.51
N TRP A 291 0.04 -10.53 -19.04
CA TRP A 291 0.28 -11.76 -18.27
C TRP A 291 1.44 -11.65 -17.27
N TRP A 292 2.57 -11.08 -17.68
CA TRP A 292 3.72 -10.89 -16.78
C TRP A 292 3.40 -9.97 -15.61
N VAL A 293 2.68 -8.88 -15.84
CA VAL A 293 2.28 -7.95 -14.77
C VAL A 293 1.31 -8.65 -13.81
N ALA A 294 0.33 -9.39 -14.34
CA ALA A 294 -0.58 -10.18 -13.53
C ALA A 294 0.16 -11.24 -12.69
N GLY A 295 1.16 -11.91 -13.27
CA GLY A 295 1.97 -12.94 -12.60
C GLY A 295 2.84 -12.36 -11.49
N ILE A 296 3.47 -11.20 -11.72
CA ILE A 296 4.24 -10.47 -10.70
C ILE A 296 3.34 -10.04 -9.54
N LEU A 297 2.14 -9.52 -9.83
CA LEU A 297 1.18 -9.16 -8.77
C LEU A 297 0.70 -10.37 -7.99
N GLY A 298 0.47 -11.50 -8.67
CA GLY A 298 0.11 -12.76 -8.02
C GLY A 298 1.25 -13.37 -7.19
N PHE A 299 2.51 -13.25 -7.63
CA PHE A 299 3.70 -13.56 -6.83
C PHE A 299 3.71 -12.79 -5.51
N PHE A 300 3.50 -11.47 -5.59
CA PHE A 300 3.42 -10.64 -4.39
C PHE A 300 2.21 -10.97 -3.53
N ALA A 301 1.05 -11.29 -4.13
CA ALA A 301 -0.14 -11.72 -3.38
C ALA A 301 0.16 -13.00 -2.58
N ALA A 302 0.82 -13.99 -3.18
CA ALA A 302 1.25 -15.21 -2.50
C ALA A 302 2.29 -14.96 -1.38
N LEU A 303 3.04 -13.86 -1.44
CA LEU A 303 3.94 -13.41 -0.36
C LEU A 303 3.23 -12.59 0.74
N THR A 304 1.94 -12.23 0.56
CA THR A 304 1.15 -11.63 1.65
C THR A 304 0.47 -12.67 2.51
N ARG A 305 -0.02 -13.76 1.89
CA ARG A 305 -0.75 -14.85 2.54
C ARG A 305 -0.74 -16.11 1.66
N ILE A 306 -0.91 -17.28 2.26
CA ILE A 306 -0.95 -18.57 1.56
C ILE A 306 -2.06 -18.64 0.50
N GLU A 307 -3.21 -18.00 0.75
CA GLU A 307 -4.35 -17.99 -0.16
C GLU A 307 -4.02 -17.35 -1.52
N GLY A 308 -2.98 -16.52 -1.60
CA GLY A 308 -2.54 -15.92 -2.86
C GLY A 308 -2.04 -16.94 -3.89
N VAL A 309 -1.60 -18.13 -3.46
CA VAL A 309 -1.22 -19.20 -4.39
C VAL A 309 -2.40 -19.66 -5.26
N LEU A 310 -3.64 -19.53 -4.74
CA LEU A 310 -4.85 -19.95 -5.44
C LEU A 310 -5.13 -19.12 -6.69
N LEU A 311 -4.50 -17.95 -6.85
CA LEU A 311 -4.60 -17.13 -8.06
C LEU A 311 -4.07 -17.84 -9.31
N ILE A 312 -3.26 -18.89 -9.16
CA ILE A 312 -2.82 -19.70 -10.30
C ILE A 312 -4.01 -20.33 -11.04
N VAL A 313 -5.10 -20.65 -10.34
CA VAL A 313 -6.29 -21.28 -10.94
C VAL A 313 -7.00 -20.32 -11.91
N PRO A 314 -7.48 -19.13 -11.50
CA PRO A 314 -8.09 -18.20 -12.44
C PRO A 314 -7.09 -17.72 -13.50
N PHE A 315 -5.80 -17.57 -13.18
CA PHE A 315 -4.78 -17.23 -14.17
C PHE A 315 -4.69 -18.29 -15.27
N ALA A 316 -4.56 -19.56 -14.89
CA ALA A 316 -4.48 -20.66 -15.84
C ALA A 316 -5.77 -20.76 -16.67
N MET A 317 -6.94 -20.63 -16.03
CA MET A 317 -8.23 -20.62 -16.73
C MET A 317 -8.29 -19.52 -17.79
N GLU A 318 -7.85 -18.30 -17.48
CA GLU A 318 -7.85 -17.18 -18.43
C GLU A 318 -6.84 -17.40 -19.57
N CYS A 319 -5.65 -17.94 -19.29
CA CYS A 319 -4.69 -18.33 -20.32
C CYS A 319 -5.28 -19.40 -21.27
N PHE A 320 -5.90 -20.45 -20.72
CA PHE A 320 -6.50 -21.51 -21.52
C PHE A 320 -7.68 -21.00 -22.36
N ALA A 321 -8.53 -20.13 -21.79
CA ALA A 321 -9.66 -19.53 -22.51
C ALA A 321 -9.18 -18.66 -23.68
N THR A 322 -8.12 -17.85 -23.46
CA THR A 322 -7.59 -16.93 -24.47
C THR A 322 -6.88 -17.65 -25.62
N GLN A 323 -6.18 -18.75 -25.33
CA GLN A 323 -5.43 -19.52 -26.33
C GLN A 323 -6.29 -20.52 -27.11
N ARG A 324 -7.59 -20.65 -26.78
CA ARG A 324 -8.51 -21.54 -27.50
C ARG A 324 -8.73 -21.03 -28.93
N GLY A 325 -8.05 -21.66 -29.89
CA GLY A 325 -8.10 -21.29 -31.31
C GLY A 325 -6.90 -20.48 -31.83
N GLN A 326 -5.86 -20.28 -31.02
CA GLN A 326 -4.60 -19.63 -31.42
C GLN A 326 -3.39 -20.56 -31.20
N ARG A 327 -2.22 -20.19 -31.74
CA ARG A 327 -0.97 -20.91 -31.43
C ARG A 327 -0.64 -20.71 -29.95
N ARG A 328 -0.32 -21.81 -29.25
CA ARG A 328 0.04 -21.77 -27.83
C ARG A 328 1.26 -20.88 -27.62
N ASN A 329 1.12 -19.91 -26.72
CA ASN A 329 2.20 -19.04 -26.31
C ASN A 329 2.72 -19.48 -24.94
N TYR A 330 3.90 -20.12 -24.91
CA TYR A 330 4.50 -20.64 -23.68
C TYR A 330 4.93 -19.55 -22.69
N SER A 331 5.14 -18.31 -23.16
CA SER A 331 5.50 -17.19 -22.28
C SER A 331 4.38 -16.82 -21.30
N GLU A 332 3.12 -17.05 -21.66
CA GLU A 332 1.96 -16.75 -20.81
C GLU A 332 1.86 -17.75 -19.65
N TYR A 333 2.12 -19.04 -19.95
CA TYR A 333 2.21 -20.07 -18.92
C TYR A 333 3.41 -19.84 -17.99
N ALA A 334 4.54 -19.35 -18.51
CA ALA A 334 5.69 -18.97 -17.70
C ALA A 334 5.35 -17.88 -16.67
N ALA A 335 4.52 -16.89 -17.05
CA ALA A 335 4.05 -15.87 -16.13
C ALA A 335 3.18 -16.43 -14.99
N ALA A 336 2.40 -17.49 -15.24
CA ALA A 336 1.60 -18.15 -14.20
C ALA A 336 2.46 -18.78 -13.10
N PHE A 337 3.66 -19.29 -13.44
CA PHE A 337 4.60 -19.88 -12.48
C PHE A 337 5.18 -18.88 -11.48
N LEU A 338 5.08 -17.58 -11.74
CA LEU A 338 5.45 -16.56 -10.75
C LEU A 338 4.59 -16.67 -9.48
N ILE A 339 3.32 -17.07 -9.58
CA ILE A 339 2.43 -17.17 -8.42
C ILE A 339 2.95 -18.19 -7.39
N PRO A 340 3.14 -19.49 -7.74
CA PRO A 340 3.72 -20.45 -6.81
C PRO A 340 5.18 -20.16 -6.46
N ALA A 341 5.93 -19.45 -7.32
CA ALA A 341 7.27 -18.99 -6.98
C ALA A 341 7.28 -18.04 -5.77
N GLY A 342 6.23 -17.23 -5.57
CA GLY A 342 6.09 -16.37 -4.39
C GLY A 342 6.06 -17.18 -3.11
N LEU A 343 5.23 -18.22 -3.06
CA LEU A 343 5.21 -19.15 -1.94
C LEU A 343 6.56 -19.86 -1.77
N ALA A 344 7.15 -20.35 -2.87
CA ALA A 344 8.41 -21.07 -2.85
C ALA A 344 9.57 -20.22 -2.29
N VAL A 345 9.60 -18.91 -2.57
CA VAL A 345 10.58 -17.99 -1.99
C VAL A 345 10.46 -17.95 -0.46
N TYR A 346 9.24 -17.90 0.07
CA TYR A 346 9.05 -17.91 1.51
C TYR A 346 9.39 -19.28 2.13
N MET A 347 9.01 -20.37 1.47
CA MET A 347 9.40 -21.73 1.88
C MET A 347 10.92 -21.91 1.91
N ALA A 348 11.64 -21.40 0.90
CA ALA A 348 13.10 -21.42 0.86
C ALA A 348 13.71 -20.59 2.00
N TYR A 349 13.12 -19.43 2.31
CA TYR A 349 13.54 -18.63 3.46
C TYR A 349 13.36 -19.38 4.80
N LEU A 350 12.24 -20.07 4.98
CA LEU A 350 11.99 -20.90 6.17
C LEU A 350 12.91 -22.12 6.23
N TRP A 351 13.26 -22.73 5.09
CA TRP A 351 14.26 -23.78 5.03
C TRP A 351 15.60 -23.30 5.59
N VAL A 352 16.06 -22.10 5.19
CA VAL A 352 17.33 -21.54 5.69
C VAL A 352 17.27 -21.26 7.19
N LEU A 353 16.13 -20.75 7.70
CA LEU A 353 16.01 -20.38 9.11
C LEU A 353 15.72 -21.54 10.07
N ARG A 354 14.97 -22.55 9.63
CA ARG A 354 14.42 -23.60 10.49
C ARG A 354 14.61 -25.02 9.97
N ALA A 355 15.22 -25.20 8.80
CA ALA A 355 15.29 -26.47 8.08
C ALA A 355 13.90 -27.12 7.84
N ASP A 356 12.83 -26.31 7.88
CA ASP A 356 11.45 -26.74 7.64
C ASP A 356 10.75 -25.74 6.69
N PRO A 357 10.57 -26.08 5.40
CA PRO A 357 9.93 -25.19 4.43
C PRO A 357 8.43 -24.98 4.68
N LEU A 358 7.78 -25.86 5.46
CA LEU A 358 6.34 -25.82 5.74
C LEU A 358 6.05 -25.31 7.17
N TYR A 359 7.05 -24.74 7.84
CA TYR A 359 6.94 -24.29 9.22
C TYR A 359 5.77 -23.31 9.44
N PHE A 360 5.43 -22.47 8.45
CA PHE A 360 4.27 -21.57 8.50
C PHE A 360 2.93 -22.30 8.71
N SER A 361 2.83 -23.57 8.29
CA SER A 361 1.67 -24.42 8.50
C SER A 361 1.76 -25.16 9.83
N HIS A 362 2.93 -25.73 10.17
CA HIS A 362 3.11 -26.50 11.40
C HIS A 362 2.91 -25.65 12.66
N VAL A 363 3.37 -24.39 12.62
CA VAL A 363 3.28 -23.48 13.77
C VAL A 363 1.84 -23.08 14.11
N GLN A 364 0.86 -23.35 13.22
CA GLN A 364 -0.56 -23.04 13.48
C GLN A 364 -1.16 -23.84 14.65
N ILE A 365 -0.53 -24.95 15.04
CA ILE A 365 -0.95 -25.77 16.18
C ILE A 365 -0.94 -24.97 17.50
N HIS A 366 -0.09 -23.94 17.60
CA HIS A 366 -0.05 -23.04 18.77
C HIS A 366 -1.33 -22.23 18.97
N TRP A 367 -2.18 -22.12 17.94
CA TRP A 367 -3.48 -21.46 18.00
C TRP A 367 -4.65 -22.46 18.02
N ASN A 368 -4.40 -23.73 18.34
CA ASN A 368 -5.39 -24.82 18.32
C ASN A 368 -6.15 -24.95 16.98
N ARG A 369 -5.53 -24.50 15.88
CA ARG A 369 -6.09 -24.63 14.54
C ARG A 369 -5.87 -26.05 14.04
N HIS A 370 -6.95 -26.68 13.58
CA HIS A 370 -6.94 -28.01 12.99
C HIS A 370 -7.92 -28.04 11.82
N PHE A 371 -7.70 -28.96 10.89
CA PHE A 371 -8.66 -29.19 9.82
C PHE A 371 -9.96 -29.73 10.42
N ALA A 372 -11.04 -29.01 10.18
CA ALA A 372 -12.38 -29.40 10.59
C ALA A 372 -13.32 -29.24 9.38
N PRO A 373 -14.26 -30.17 9.18
CA PRO A 373 -15.32 -29.98 8.20
C PRO A 373 -16.17 -28.73 8.49
N PRO A 374 -16.78 -28.09 7.47
CA PRO A 374 -17.46 -26.80 7.62
C PRO A 374 -18.63 -26.82 8.61
N TRP A 375 -19.29 -27.97 8.78
CA TRP A 375 -20.38 -28.12 9.76
C TRP A 375 -19.93 -28.01 11.22
N VAL A 376 -18.66 -28.31 11.53
CA VAL A 376 -18.13 -28.19 12.90
C VAL A 376 -18.18 -26.74 13.38
N SER A 377 -17.83 -25.78 12.52
CA SER A 377 -17.91 -24.35 12.84
C SER A 377 -19.35 -23.89 13.10
N LEU A 378 -20.31 -24.37 12.30
CA LEU A 378 -21.74 -24.07 12.49
C LEU A 378 -22.24 -24.65 13.81
N ILE A 379 -21.97 -25.92 14.08
CA ILE A 379 -22.36 -26.60 15.33
C ILE A 379 -21.75 -25.87 16.54
N ASN A 380 -20.47 -25.50 16.48
CA ASN A 380 -19.80 -24.77 17.55
C ASN A 380 -20.40 -23.37 17.77
N ALA A 381 -20.78 -22.67 16.69
CA ALA A 381 -21.43 -21.36 16.80
C ALA A 381 -22.80 -21.48 17.47
N PHE A 382 -23.65 -22.41 17.01
CA PHE A 382 -24.95 -22.67 17.63
C PHE A 382 -24.83 -23.13 19.08
N GLY A 383 -23.87 -24.02 19.38
CA GLY A 383 -23.59 -24.48 20.74
C GLY A 383 -23.18 -23.33 21.66
N LYS A 384 -22.29 -22.43 21.21
CA LYS A 384 -21.92 -21.24 21.98
C LYS A 384 -23.11 -20.33 22.22
N ILE A 385 -23.94 -20.07 21.22
CA ILE A 385 -25.16 -19.24 21.38
C ILE A 385 -26.10 -19.88 22.42
N ALA A 386 -26.35 -21.18 22.32
CA ALA A 386 -27.23 -21.92 23.22
C ALA A 386 -26.72 -21.95 24.68
N HIS A 387 -25.39 -22.04 24.88
CA HIS A 387 -24.78 -22.04 26.22
C HIS A 387 -24.57 -20.65 26.81
N THR A 388 -24.56 -19.59 26.00
CA THR A 388 -24.46 -18.20 26.51
C THR A 388 -25.78 -17.80 27.19
N SER A 389 -26.92 -18.33 26.73
CA SER A 389 -28.24 -18.11 27.37
C SER A 389 -28.43 -18.84 28.70
N SER A 390 -27.63 -19.86 29.03
CA SER A 390 -27.76 -20.62 30.28
C SER A 390 -26.93 -20.08 31.46
N ALA A 391 -26.11 -19.04 31.24
CA ALA A 391 -25.23 -18.46 32.27
C ALA A 391 -25.70 -17.09 32.80
N GLN A 392 -26.95 -16.68 32.50
CA GLN A 392 -27.53 -15.41 32.97
C GLN A 392 -28.89 -15.59 33.69
N ILE A 393 -29.09 -16.69 34.44
CA ILE A 393 -30.19 -16.81 35.40
C ILE A 393 -29.63 -17.10 36.78
#